data_AF-A0A2D5E1B5-F1
#
_entry.id   AF-A0A2D5E1B5-F1
#
_cell.length_a   1.000
_cell.length_b   1.000
_cell.length_c   1.000
_cell.angle_alpha   90.00
_cell.angle_beta   90.00
_cell.angle_gamma   90.00
#
_symmetry.space_group_name_H-M   'P 1'
#
loop_
_entity.id
_entity.type
_entity.pdbx_description
1 polymer ?
#
loop_
_entity_poly.entity_id
_entity_poly.type
_entity_poly.pdbx_seq_one_letter_code
_entity_poly.pdbx_strand_id
1 'polypeptide(L)'
;MSFVVESTDPQSRARAGTLQTAHGTIRTPIFMPVGTQGSVKAVPQDVLAEVVDPDIILGNTYHLYFRPGLEVLQKAGGLHPFMGWDRPILTDSGGYQVYSLAENRKIKEDGVT
;
A
#
# COMPACT_ATOMS: atom_id res chain seq x y z
N MET A 1 -2.41 14.89 8.37
CA MET A 1 -2.56 14.54 6.94
C MET A 1 -3.34 15.64 6.28
N SER A 2 -2.92 16.11 5.11
CA SER A 2 -3.56 17.21 4.37
C SER A 2 -3.46 17.00 2.88
N PHE A 3 -4.52 17.30 2.13
CA PHE A 3 -4.53 17.22 0.68
C PHE A 3 -4.82 18.60 0.08
N VAL A 4 -4.02 19.01 -0.90
CA VAL A 4 -4.15 20.29 -1.61
C VAL A 4 -4.26 20.00 -3.10
N VAL A 5 -5.27 20.56 -3.77
CA VAL A 5 -5.36 20.58 -5.24
C VAL A 5 -4.58 21.79 -5.74
N GLU A 6 -3.56 21.54 -6.55
CA GLU A 6 -2.66 22.58 -7.08
C GLU A 6 -3.13 23.09 -8.44
N SER A 7 -3.67 22.21 -9.27
CA SER A 7 -4.21 22.57 -10.57
C SER A 7 -5.38 21.68 -10.99
N THR A 8 -6.30 22.24 -11.76
CA THR A 8 -7.43 21.53 -12.37
C THR A 8 -7.46 21.79 -13.87
N ASP A 9 -7.85 20.80 -14.65
CA ASP A 9 -8.06 20.97 -16.09
C ASP A 9 -9.46 21.57 -16.36
N PRO A 10 -9.60 22.73 -17.03
CA PRO A 10 -10.90 23.32 -17.35
C PRO A 10 -11.78 22.47 -18.27
N GLN A 11 -11.19 21.55 -19.04
CA GLN A 11 -11.90 20.73 -20.03
C GLN A 11 -12.32 19.36 -19.50
N SER A 12 -11.90 18.99 -18.28
CA SER A 12 -12.18 17.68 -17.71
C SER A 12 -12.37 17.74 -16.19
N ARG A 13 -12.37 16.58 -15.52
CA ARG A 13 -12.38 16.46 -14.05
C ARG A 13 -11.00 16.16 -13.48
N ALA A 14 -9.95 16.27 -14.29
CA ALA A 14 -8.59 15.98 -13.85
C ALA A 14 -8.09 17.01 -12.83
N ARG A 15 -7.29 16.53 -11.87
CA ARG A 15 -6.70 17.34 -10.80
C ARG A 15 -5.28 16.86 -10.57
N ALA A 16 -4.36 17.79 -10.43
CA ALA A 16 -3.05 17.53 -9.86
C ALA A 16 -2.97 18.20 -8.48
N GLY A 17 -2.27 17.56 -7.56
CA GLY A 17 -2.20 18.04 -6.19
C GLY A 17 -1.31 17.19 -5.33
N THR A 18 -1.20 17.59 -4.07
CA THR A 18 -0.20 17.05 -3.15
C THR A 18 -0.87 16.59 -1.86
N LEU A 19 -0.54 15.36 -1.42
CA LEU A 19 -0.99 14.76 -0.18
C LEU A 19 0.18 14.65 0.80
N GLN A 20 0.08 15.36 1.93
CA GLN A 20 1.08 15.30 2.98
C GLN A 20 0.73 14.23 4.02
N THR A 21 1.66 13.31 4.24
CA THR A 21 1.56 12.25 5.25
C THR A 21 2.67 12.41 6.30
N ALA A 22 2.65 11.56 7.33
CA ALA A 22 3.72 11.53 8.33
C ALA A 22 5.07 11.01 7.78
N HIS A 23 5.03 10.24 6.68
CA HIS A 23 6.22 9.57 6.10
C HIS A 23 6.65 10.17 4.76
N GLY A 24 6.05 11.29 4.34
CA GLY A 24 6.42 11.96 3.09
C GLY A 24 5.25 12.60 2.36
N THR A 25 5.61 13.22 1.24
CA THR A 25 4.71 13.92 0.32
C THR A 25 4.37 13.03 -0.86
N ILE A 26 3.10 13.00 -1.25
CA ILE A 26 2.63 12.23 -2.40
C ILE A 26 2.04 13.18 -3.44
N ARG A 27 2.63 13.21 -4.63
CA ARG A 27 2.11 13.93 -5.79
C ARG A 27 0.99 13.12 -6.44
N THR A 28 -0.07 13.77 -6.86
CA THR A 28 -1.22 13.15 -7.53
C THR A 28 -1.43 13.79 -8.91
N PRO A 29 -1.89 13.05 -9.93
CA PRO A 29 -2.28 11.62 -9.90
C PRO A 29 -1.08 10.68 -9.74
N ILE A 30 -1.25 9.60 -8.98
CA ILE A 30 -0.18 8.65 -8.66
C ILE A 30 -0.58 7.23 -9.07
N PHE A 31 0.40 6.49 -9.57
CA PHE A 31 0.32 5.04 -9.71
C PHE A 31 1.12 4.41 -8.56
N MET A 32 0.51 3.47 -7.83
CA MET A 32 1.13 2.81 -6.68
C MET A 32 1.61 1.41 -7.07
N PRO A 33 2.92 1.14 -7.05
CA PRO A 33 3.43 -0.23 -7.15
C PRO A 33 2.89 -1.10 -6.02
N VAL A 34 2.47 -2.32 -6.33
CA VAL A 34 1.87 -3.25 -5.36
C VAL A 34 2.94 -4.19 -4.80
N GLY A 35 3.18 -4.08 -3.50
CA GLY A 35 3.99 -4.99 -2.70
C GLY A 35 3.16 -6.13 -2.11
N THR A 36 3.50 -7.37 -2.47
CA THR A 36 2.92 -8.59 -1.90
C THR A 36 3.97 -9.27 -1.03
N GLN A 37 3.65 -9.60 0.23
CA GLN A 37 4.59 -10.19 1.20
C GLN A 37 5.83 -9.30 1.51
N GLY A 38 5.64 -7.98 1.61
CA GLY A 38 6.73 -7.08 2.00
C GLY A 38 7.78 -6.81 0.92
N SER A 39 7.50 -7.17 -0.34
CA SER A 39 8.31 -6.79 -1.51
C SER A 39 7.42 -6.55 -2.72
N VAL A 40 7.85 -5.68 -3.64
CA VAL A 40 7.26 -5.60 -4.98
C VAL A 40 7.81 -6.78 -5.79
N LYS A 41 6.93 -7.67 -6.23
CA LYS A 41 7.34 -8.95 -6.83
C LYS A 41 8.25 -8.72 -8.04
N ALA A 42 9.41 -9.39 -8.04
CA ALA A 42 10.42 -9.35 -9.10
C ALA A 42 11.12 -8.00 -9.32
N VAL A 43 10.95 -7.03 -8.40
CA VAL A 43 11.66 -5.76 -8.44
C VAL A 43 12.54 -5.65 -7.19
N PRO A 44 13.88 -5.62 -7.35
CA PRO A 44 14.79 -5.31 -6.25
C PRO A 44 14.45 -3.95 -5.60
N GLN A 45 14.65 -3.86 -4.28
CA GLN A 45 14.23 -2.68 -3.50
C GLN A 45 14.94 -1.39 -3.94
N ASP A 46 16.21 -1.49 -4.31
CA ASP A 46 17.02 -0.43 -4.91
C ASP A 46 16.45 0.03 -6.25
N VAL A 47 16.07 -0.90 -7.14
CA VAL A 47 15.42 -0.55 -8.41
C VAL A 47 14.08 0.15 -8.16
N LEU A 48 13.29 -0.32 -7.18
CA LEU A 48 12.04 0.33 -6.82
C LEU A 48 12.28 1.75 -6.29
N ALA A 49 13.26 1.93 -5.40
CA ALA A 49 13.53 3.22 -4.77
C ALA A 49 14.19 4.23 -5.72
N GLU A 50 15.10 3.78 -6.58
CA GLU A 50 15.97 4.66 -7.38
C GLU A 50 15.51 4.82 -8.83
N VAL A 51 14.96 3.75 -9.45
CA VAL A 51 14.57 3.77 -10.86
C VAL A 51 13.09 4.09 -11.02
N VAL A 52 12.23 3.44 -10.24
CA VAL A 52 10.79 3.73 -10.27
C VAL A 52 10.48 4.99 -9.46
N ASP A 53 11.21 5.22 -8.37
CA ASP A 53 11.10 6.39 -7.49
C ASP A 53 9.65 6.77 -7.13
N PRO A 54 8.81 5.83 -6.66
CA PRO A 54 7.42 6.14 -6.34
C PRO A 54 7.34 6.93 -5.02
N ASP A 55 6.41 7.88 -4.97
CA ASP A 55 6.09 8.60 -3.74
C ASP A 55 5.42 7.69 -2.70
N ILE A 56 4.77 6.61 -3.12
CA ILE A 56 4.02 5.68 -2.25
C ILE A 56 3.90 4.30 -2.90
N ILE A 57 3.87 3.26 -2.06
CA ILE A 57 3.58 1.87 -2.47
C ILE A 57 2.31 1.35 -1.80
N LEU A 58 1.69 0.34 -2.40
CA LEU A 58 0.57 -0.39 -1.82
C LEU A 58 1.06 -1.70 -1.18
N GLY A 59 0.88 -1.87 0.11
CA GLY A 59 1.16 -3.10 0.83
C GLY A 59 -0.09 -3.98 0.98
N ASN A 60 -0.02 -5.23 0.56
CA ASN A 60 -1.13 -6.17 0.71
C ASN A 60 -1.16 -6.80 2.12
N THR A 61 -2.21 -6.50 2.90
CA THR A 61 -2.29 -6.92 4.31
C THR A 61 -2.67 -8.37 4.49
N TYR A 62 -3.46 -8.96 3.59
CA TYR A 62 -3.84 -10.37 3.67
C TYR A 62 -2.59 -11.25 3.74
N HIS A 63 -1.64 -11.03 2.84
CA HIS A 63 -0.41 -11.81 2.84
C HIS A 63 0.44 -11.54 4.08
N LEU A 64 0.64 -10.28 4.45
CA LEU A 64 1.44 -9.88 5.62
C LEU A 64 0.89 -10.44 6.94
N TYR A 65 -0.43 -10.52 7.06
CA TYR A 65 -1.11 -11.06 8.24
C TYR A 65 -0.90 -12.57 8.42
N PHE A 66 -0.89 -13.35 7.34
CA PHE A 66 -0.65 -14.79 7.41
C PHE A 66 0.84 -15.15 7.40
N ARG A 67 1.66 -14.41 6.64
CA ARG A 67 3.11 -14.59 6.54
C ARG A 67 3.77 -13.23 6.24
N PRO A 68 4.59 -12.67 7.15
CA PRO A 68 5.20 -13.33 8.31
C PRO A 68 4.34 -13.36 9.58
N GLY A 69 3.22 -12.65 9.63
CA GLY A 69 2.38 -12.51 10.82
C GLY A 69 2.68 -11.24 11.63
N LEU A 70 1.68 -10.78 12.38
CA LEU A 70 1.75 -9.51 13.12
C LEU A 70 2.86 -9.49 14.18
N GLU A 71 3.11 -10.61 14.87
CA GLU A 71 4.17 -10.67 15.89
C GLU A 71 5.55 -10.39 15.31
N VAL A 72 5.83 -10.91 14.11
CA VAL A 72 7.11 -10.70 13.43
C VAL A 72 7.23 -9.24 12.98
N LEU A 73 6.16 -8.68 12.41
CA LEU A 73 6.13 -7.27 12.01
C LEU A 73 6.33 -6.33 13.20
N GLN A 74 5.70 -6.64 14.35
CA GLN A 74 5.88 -5.86 15.58
C GLN A 74 7.31 -5.96 16.10
N LYS A 75 7.90 -7.16 16.13
CA LYS A 75 9.31 -7.36 16.51
C LYS A 75 10.29 -6.65 15.58
N ALA A 76 9.94 -6.50 14.30
CA ALA A 76 10.71 -5.74 13.33
C ALA A 76 10.56 -4.22 13.49
N GLY A 77 9.67 -3.72 14.36
CA GLY A 77 9.42 -2.28 14.53
C GLY A 77 8.35 -1.72 13.59
N GLY A 78 7.54 -2.58 12.97
CA GLY A 78 6.47 -2.24 12.05
C GLY A 78 6.79 -2.58 10.59
N LEU A 79 5.91 -2.15 9.68
CA LEU A 79 6.01 -2.51 8.27
C LEU A 79 7.14 -1.77 7.53
N HIS A 80 7.37 -0.49 7.84
CA HIS A 80 8.43 0.31 7.21
C HIS A 80 9.82 -0.31 7.44
N PRO A 81 10.25 -0.62 8.69
CA PRO A 81 11.55 -1.26 8.90
C PRO A 81 11.60 -2.68 8.36
N PHE A 82 10.49 -3.43 8.41
CA PHE A 82 10.43 -4.79 7.86
C PHE A 82 10.67 -4.82 6.34
N MET A 83 10.13 -3.83 5.61
CA MET A 83 10.30 -3.73 4.16
C MET A 83 11.57 -2.98 3.75
N GLY A 84 12.26 -2.31 4.68
CA GLY A 84 13.31 -1.35 4.33
C GLY A 84 12.76 -0.23 3.44
N TRP A 85 11.56 0.28 3.75
CA TRP A 85 10.89 1.34 3.00
C TRP A 85 10.53 2.47 3.95
N ASP A 86 11.03 3.67 3.69
CA ASP A 86 10.90 4.85 4.57
C ASP A 86 9.88 5.88 4.06
N ARG A 87 9.30 5.65 2.88
CA ARG A 87 8.26 6.49 2.26
C ARG A 87 6.86 5.98 2.61
N PRO A 88 5.79 6.72 2.31
CA PRO A 88 4.43 6.31 2.58
C PRO A 88 4.08 4.91 2.04
N ILE A 89 3.24 4.20 2.80
CA ILE A 89 2.67 2.91 2.46
C ILE A 89 1.15 3.00 2.61
N LEU A 90 0.40 2.63 1.58
CA LEU A 90 -1.03 2.38 1.67
C LEU A 90 -1.25 0.88 1.88
N THR A 91 -1.90 0.51 2.98
CA THR A 91 -2.30 -0.87 3.22
C THR A 91 -3.74 -1.10 2.80
N ASP A 92 -4.00 -2.13 2.01
CA ASP A 92 -5.37 -2.60 1.79
C ASP A 92 -5.93 -3.29 3.04
N SER A 93 -7.23 -3.56 3.08
CA SER A 93 -7.86 -4.26 4.23
C SER A 93 -7.82 -5.78 4.11
N GLY A 94 -7.33 -6.33 2.99
CA GLY A 94 -7.40 -7.76 2.67
C GLY A 94 -8.80 -8.31 2.35
N GLY A 95 -9.87 -7.52 2.53
CA GLY A 95 -11.25 -7.98 2.34
C GLY A 95 -11.57 -8.47 0.92
N TYR A 96 -10.95 -7.87 -0.10
CA TYR A 96 -11.10 -8.33 -1.48
C TYR A 96 -10.53 -9.74 -1.68
N GLN A 97 -9.37 -10.06 -1.09
CA GLN A 97 -8.75 -11.39 -1.23
C GLN A 97 -9.52 -12.45 -0.46
N VAL A 98 -10.03 -12.07 0.71
CA VAL A 98 -10.94 -12.91 1.48
C VAL A 98 -12.17 -13.28 0.66
N TYR A 99 -12.74 -12.31 -0.08
CA TYR A 99 -13.87 -12.53 -0.97
C TYR A 99 -13.50 -13.33 -2.23
N SER A 100 -12.37 -13.04 -2.88
CA SER A 100 -11.97 -13.70 -4.13
C SER A 100 -11.53 -15.16 -3.93
N LEU A 101 -11.13 -15.54 -2.71
CA LEU A 101 -10.77 -16.91 -2.33
C LEU A 101 -11.94 -17.66 -1.65
N ALA A 102 -13.13 -17.04 -1.58
CA ALA A 102 -14.30 -17.55 -0.87
C ALA A 102 -15.02 -18.73 -1.55
N GLU A 103 -14.56 -19.22 -2.72
CA GLU A 103 -15.08 -20.49 -3.26
C GLU A 103 -14.93 -21.67 -2.27
N ASN A 104 -14.08 -21.52 -1.24
CA ASN A 104 -13.86 -22.53 -0.19
C ASN A 104 -14.22 -22.10 1.25
N ARG A 105 -14.88 -20.94 1.50
CA ARG A 105 -15.19 -20.49 2.88
C ARG A 105 -16.58 -19.87 3.06
N LYS A 106 -17.17 -20.11 4.23
CA LYS A 106 -18.51 -19.62 4.61
C LYS A 106 -18.40 -18.20 5.14
N ILE A 107 -18.87 -17.23 4.35
CA ILE A 107 -18.99 -15.83 4.78
C ILE A 107 -20.13 -15.73 5.82
N LYS A 108 -19.86 -15.11 6.98
CA LYS A 108 -20.87 -14.76 7.99
C LYS A 108 -20.89 -13.24 8.21
N GLU A 109 -21.95 -12.70 8.81
CA GLU A 109 -22.09 -11.25 9.07
C GLU A 109 -21.00 -10.67 9.97
N ASP A 110 -20.38 -11.48 10.83
CA ASP A 110 -19.32 -11.09 11.76
C ASP A 110 -17.90 -11.21 11.19
N GLY A 111 -17.75 -11.73 9.97
CA GLY A 111 -16.47 -11.88 9.29
C GLY A 111 -16.37 -13.14 8.44
N VAL A 112 -15.17 -13.44 7.97
CA VAL A 112 -14.90 -14.65 7.19
C VAL A 112 -14.11 -15.64 8.04
N THR A 113 -14.70 -16.83 8.22
CA THR A 113 -14.07 -17.99 8.88
C THR A 113 -13.65 -19.03 7.86
#